data_AF-A0A833JBE1-F1
#
_entry.id   AF-A0A833JBE1-F1
#
_cell.length_a   1.000
_cell.length_b   1.000
_cell.length_c   1.000
_cell.angle_alpha   90.00
_cell.angle_beta   90.00
_cell.angle_gamma   90.00
#
_symmetry.space_group_name_H-M   'P 1'
#
loop_
_entity.id
_entity.type
_entity.pdbx_description
1 polymer ?
#
loop_
_entity_poly.entity_id
_entity_poly.type
_entity_poly.pdbx_seq_one_letter_code
_entity_poly.pdbx_strand_id
1 'polypeptide(L)'
;MKVLEIDKIDSELMPDSIEIYAQIFKDKNKLDLQTFVKDIEQKYPDTLFCELLYSSPFARNANVALSESYWQYRLYLDTFEECAKTTLKLEDIVVCADFKRLYFKSIKFQKEVVFVASHVLNFQNAPNIIRFMREISYEKYVLWNSFYIDELASLTFVPRIEYQNIIVSPRTWNLTLHSLKLLKENFNFKNDFMTQFKAWQRIWNVPRIINLVQIDNKILLDLSIDLHVHEIMKDLVRYNKVILQENLGVNFSEQSLDNLIFNEEVILPFKANKEKTPSLKLIEKCISKNYPKIFYPGSEWLYCKIYVNNMREEELISNYLSEFINEIKNEIKIESWFFIRYQDPKKHIRFRVLLKDKSQYAILLNKLNFVFTFLHKKGIKTRHV
;
A
#
# COMPACT_ATOMS: atom_id res chain seq x y z
N MET A 1 -0.99 32.33 5.94
CA MET A 1 -1.41 31.24 6.84
C MET A 1 -1.36 31.79 8.25
N LYS A 2 -2.49 32.30 8.76
CA LYS A 2 -2.62 32.58 10.19
C LYS A 2 -2.95 31.24 10.82
N VAL A 3 -2.03 30.72 11.61
CA VAL A 3 -2.21 29.46 12.32
C VAL A 3 -2.99 29.82 13.59
N LEU A 4 -4.22 29.33 13.71
CA LEU A 4 -4.93 29.37 14.99
C LEU A 4 -4.07 28.62 16.01
N GLU A 5 -3.71 29.29 17.10
CA GLU A 5 -2.95 28.71 18.20
C GLU A 5 -3.73 27.50 18.73
N ILE A 6 -3.30 26.31 18.36
CA ILE A 6 -3.66 25.09 19.07
C ILE A 6 -2.75 25.11 20.29
N ASP A 7 -3.29 25.57 21.43
CA ASP A 7 -2.53 25.78 22.67
C ASP A 7 -1.81 24.53 23.20
N LYS A 8 -2.14 23.32 22.70
CA LYS A 8 -1.43 22.06 22.97
C LYS A 8 -1.61 21.06 21.82
N ILE A 9 -0.51 20.50 21.31
CA ILE A 9 -0.58 19.25 20.55
C ILE A 9 -0.85 18.14 21.56
N ASP A 10 -2.09 17.65 21.57
CA ASP A 10 -2.52 16.57 22.46
C ASP A 10 -1.90 15.25 21.99
N SER A 11 -1.45 14.45 22.94
CA SER A 11 -0.47 13.38 22.83
C SER A 11 -0.88 12.08 22.11
N GLU A 12 -2.02 12.08 21.41
CA GLU A 12 -2.74 10.87 21.01
C GLU A 12 -3.22 10.87 19.55
N LEU A 13 -2.49 11.55 18.66
CA LEU A 13 -2.71 11.61 17.21
C LEU A 13 -2.17 10.33 16.56
N MET A 14 -2.58 10.03 15.33
CA MET A 14 -1.86 9.01 14.57
C MET A 14 -0.46 9.51 14.20
N PRO A 15 0.57 8.64 14.13
CA PRO A 15 1.91 9.01 13.69
C PRO A 15 1.94 9.81 12.38
N ASP A 16 1.00 9.58 11.47
CA ASP A 16 0.91 10.29 10.19
C ASP A 16 0.46 11.74 10.32
N SER A 17 -0.26 12.07 11.40
CA SER A 17 -0.62 13.45 11.70
C SER A 17 0.64 14.27 11.94
N ILE A 18 1.73 13.64 12.43
CA ILE A 18 3.03 14.29 12.59
C ILE A 18 3.58 14.75 11.23
N GLU A 19 3.31 14.05 10.13
CA GLU A 19 3.84 14.43 8.80
C GLU A 19 3.40 15.83 8.41
N ILE A 20 2.11 16.11 8.61
CA ILE A 20 1.49 17.39 8.28
C ILE A 20 1.86 18.44 9.35
N TYR A 21 1.85 18.04 10.62
CA TYR A 21 2.19 18.95 11.73
C TYR A 21 3.67 19.39 11.71
N ALA A 22 4.61 18.49 11.46
CA ALA A 22 6.04 18.79 11.39
C ALA A 22 6.37 19.77 10.24
N GLN A 23 5.62 19.72 9.13
CA GLN A 23 5.79 20.68 8.04
C GLN A 23 5.24 22.08 8.37
N ILE A 24 4.14 22.16 9.14
CA ILE A 24 3.46 23.42 9.47
C ILE A 24 4.15 24.16 10.62
N PHE A 25 4.70 23.46 11.61
CA PHE A 25 5.14 24.03 12.89
C PHE A 25 6.65 24.10 13.09
N LYS A 26 7.41 24.42 12.01
CA LYS A 26 8.88 24.30 11.94
C LYS A 26 9.69 24.86 13.12
N ASP A 27 9.23 25.90 13.83
CA ASP A 27 10.05 26.53 14.89
C ASP A 27 9.36 26.76 16.24
N LYS A 28 8.03 27.01 16.30
CA LYS A 28 7.37 27.40 17.56
C LYS A 28 6.86 26.24 18.42
N ASN A 29 6.60 25.05 17.84
CA ASN A 29 5.95 23.94 18.56
C ASN A 29 6.81 22.66 18.57
N LYS A 30 8.13 22.78 18.50
CA LYS A 30 9.06 21.62 18.57
C LYS A 30 8.86 20.80 19.85
N LEU A 31 8.60 21.48 20.98
CA LEU A 31 8.35 20.83 22.26
C LEU A 31 7.07 20.00 22.25
N ASP A 32 6.03 20.50 21.59
CA ASP A 32 4.75 19.82 21.48
C ASP A 32 4.89 18.56 20.61
N LEU A 33 5.63 18.64 19.50
CA LEU A 33 5.94 17.46 18.65
C LEU A 33 6.79 16.41 19.38
N GLN A 34 7.74 16.84 20.22
CA GLN A 34 8.54 15.91 21.03
C GLN A 34 7.71 15.25 22.13
N THR A 35 6.84 16.00 22.78
CA THR A 35 5.92 15.49 23.81
C THR A 35 4.97 14.47 23.18
N PHE A 36 4.43 14.83 22.02
CA PHE A 36 3.61 13.97 21.19
C PHE A 36 4.26 12.61 20.87
N VAL A 37 5.48 12.63 20.31
CA VAL A 37 6.21 11.40 19.97
C VAL A 37 6.45 10.53 21.20
N LYS A 38 6.86 11.14 22.32
CA LYS A 38 7.12 10.42 23.57
C LYS A 38 5.87 9.72 24.10
N ASP A 39 4.72 10.37 24.02
CA ASP A 39 3.48 9.81 24.55
C ASP A 39 2.97 8.64 23.68
N ILE A 40 3.16 8.69 22.36
CA ILE A 40 2.91 7.55 21.48
C ILE A 40 3.85 6.37 21.81
N GLU A 41 5.15 6.63 22.00
CA GLU A 41 6.12 5.59 22.40
C GLU A 41 5.77 4.97 23.77
N GLN A 42 5.26 5.76 24.72
CA GLN A 42 4.80 5.27 26.02
C GLN A 42 3.51 4.46 25.93
N LYS A 43 2.57 4.86 25.06
CA LYS A 43 1.29 4.18 24.87
C LYS A 43 1.46 2.78 24.26
N TYR A 44 2.48 2.58 23.43
CA TYR A 44 2.76 1.33 22.76
C TYR A 44 4.15 0.78 23.13
N PRO A 45 4.37 0.34 24.39
CA PRO A 45 5.70 -0.02 24.90
C PRO A 45 6.31 -1.25 24.19
N ASP A 46 5.48 -2.10 23.60
CA ASP A 46 5.88 -3.29 22.83
C ASP A 46 6.09 -3.03 21.33
N THR A 47 5.97 -1.77 20.91
CA THR A 47 6.16 -1.32 19.52
C THR A 47 7.33 -0.36 19.43
N LEU A 48 8.17 -0.54 18.42
CA LEU A 48 9.22 0.40 18.05
C LEU A 48 8.75 1.22 16.87
N PHE A 49 8.55 2.52 17.08
CA PHE A 49 8.33 3.45 15.97
C PHE A 49 9.68 3.85 15.39
N CYS A 50 9.82 3.67 14.08
CA CYS A 50 11.06 3.89 13.37
C CYS A 50 10.84 4.83 12.20
N GLU A 51 11.52 5.98 12.21
CA GLU A 51 11.53 6.89 11.08
C GLU A 51 12.27 6.26 9.90
N LEU A 52 11.60 6.23 8.74
CA LEU A 52 12.23 5.90 7.47
C LEU A 52 12.83 7.15 6.85
N LEU A 53 14.14 7.14 6.69
CA LEU A 53 14.89 8.19 6.02
C LEU A 53 15.43 7.63 4.71
N TYR A 54 15.02 8.21 3.60
CA TYR A 54 15.39 7.73 2.28
C TYR A 54 15.47 8.85 1.24
N SER A 55 16.31 8.64 0.23
CA SER A 55 16.40 9.54 -0.91
C SER A 55 15.20 9.33 -1.84
N SER A 56 14.49 10.41 -2.16
CA SER A 56 13.44 10.36 -3.17
C SER A 56 14.06 10.12 -4.56
N PRO A 57 13.55 9.17 -5.36
CA PRO A 57 14.01 8.96 -6.73
C PRO A 57 13.72 10.17 -7.65
N PHE A 58 12.83 11.07 -7.23
CA PHE A 58 12.49 12.29 -7.96
C PHE A 58 13.04 13.52 -7.24
N ALA A 59 13.95 14.25 -7.89
CA ALA A 59 14.62 15.43 -7.33
C ALA A 59 13.65 16.55 -6.92
N ARG A 60 12.53 16.73 -7.63
CA ARG A 60 11.50 17.74 -7.29
C ARG A 60 10.87 17.52 -5.91
N ASN A 61 10.89 16.29 -5.43
CA ASN A 61 10.29 15.90 -4.16
C ASN A 61 11.27 16.01 -2.97
N ALA A 62 12.56 16.26 -3.24
CA ALA A 62 13.58 16.32 -2.19
C ALA A 62 13.29 17.39 -1.14
N ASN A 63 12.76 18.55 -1.55
CA ASN A 63 12.42 19.65 -0.63
C ASN A 63 11.27 19.30 0.32
N VAL A 64 10.36 18.42 -0.11
CA VAL A 64 9.22 17.97 0.71
C VAL A 64 9.65 16.87 1.68
N ALA A 65 10.73 16.12 1.35
CA ALA A 65 11.33 15.11 2.21
C ALA A 65 12.04 15.69 3.44
N LEU A 66 12.43 16.97 3.39
CA LEU A 66 13.17 17.64 4.46
C LEU A 66 12.25 17.82 5.68
N SER A 67 12.48 17.01 6.71
CA SER A 67 11.77 17.08 7.98
C SER A 67 12.71 16.77 9.15
N GLU A 68 12.48 17.41 10.30
CA GLU A 68 13.11 17.02 11.55
C GLU A 68 12.33 15.83 12.12
N SER A 69 12.99 14.68 12.23
CA SER A 69 12.40 13.51 12.89
C SER A 69 12.72 13.49 14.37
N TYR A 70 11.69 13.38 15.22
CA TYR A 70 11.83 13.29 16.69
C TYR A 70 11.83 11.86 17.22
N TRP A 71 11.50 10.86 16.40
CA TRP A 71 11.50 9.45 16.78
C TRP A 71 12.86 8.94 17.26
N GLN A 72 12.84 8.02 18.22
CA GLN A 72 14.06 7.45 18.81
C GLN A 72 14.84 6.60 17.81
N TYR A 73 14.13 5.78 17.03
CA TYR A 73 14.73 4.83 16.08
C TYR A 73 14.65 5.35 14.66
N ARG A 74 15.71 5.11 13.89
CA ARG A 74 15.80 5.52 12.48
C ARG A 74 16.33 4.39 11.62
N LEU A 75 15.81 4.26 10.41
CA LEU A 75 16.32 3.36 9.39
C LEU A 75 16.64 4.19 8.15
N TYR A 76 17.91 4.17 7.76
CA TYR A 76 18.43 4.90 6.62
C TYR A 76 18.50 3.96 5.42
N LEU A 77 17.91 4.37 4.30
CA LEU A 77 17.94 3.63 3.04
C LEU A 77 18.35 4.57 1.91
N ASP A 78 19.47 4.28 1.26
CA ASP A 78 20.02 5.10 0.17
C ASP A 78 20.26 6.57 0.58
N THR A 79 20.66 6.78 1.84
CA THR A 79 21.02 8.08 2.41
C THR A 79 22.02 7.88 3.57
N PHE A 80 22.61 8.96 4.05
CA PHE A 80 23.64 8.93 5.09
C PHE A 80 23.02 8.89 6.49
N GLU A 81 23.62 8.06 7.36
CA GLU A 81 23.26 8.01 8.77
C GLU A 81 23.68 9.29 9.50
N GLU A 82 22.83 9.79 10.41
CA GLU A 82 23.21 10.86 11.33
C GLU A 82 23.79 10.26 12.63
N CYS A 83 24.90 10.79 13.12
CA CYS A 83 25.60 10.28 14.31
C CYS A 83 24.81 10.30 15.63
N ALA A 84 23.66 10.97 15.71
CA ALA A 84 23.03 11.34 16.98
C ALA A 84 21.92 10.39 17.50
N LYS A 85 21.49 9.37 16.73
CA LYS A 85 20.33 8.53 17.10
C LYS A 85 20.57 7.03 16.94
N THR A 86 19.67 6.22 17.51
CA THR A 86 19.75 4.75 17.44
C THR A 86 19.30 4.26 16.07
N THR A 87 20.26 3.87 15.23
CA THR A 87 19.99 3.26 13.92
C THR A 87 19.49 1.81 14.08
N LEU A 88 18.34 1.50 13.50
CA LEU A 88 17.91 0.13 13.22
C LEU A 88 18.53 -0.32 11.91
N LYS A 89 19.11 -1.53 11.90
CA LYS A 89 19.64 -2.12 10.68
C LYS A 89 18.55 -2.89 9.95
N LEU A 90 18.58 -2.83 8.62
CA LEU A 90 17.64 -3.58 7.79
C LEU A 90 17.69 -5.10 8.07
N GLU A 91 18.88 -5.63 8.34
CA GLU A 91 19.12 -7.05 8.68
C GLU A 91 18.39 -7.51 9.95
N ASP A 92 18.13 -6.57 10.88
CA ASP A 92 17.41 -6.85 12.12
C ASP A 92 15.90 -6.88 11.91
N ILE A 93 15.38 -6.47 10.76
CA ILE A 93 13.95 -6.36 10.47
C ILE A 93 13.48 -7.60 9.72
N VAL A 94 12.48 -8.28 10.28
CA VAL A 94 11.82 -9.42 9.63
C VAL A 94 10.35 -9.14 9.38
N VAL A 95 9.84 -9.66 8.27
CA VAL A 95 8.40 -9.67 7.96
C VAL A 95 7.77 -10.89 8.64
N CYS A 96 6.71 -10.64 9.39
CA CYS A 96 5.91 -11.65 10.04
C CYS A 96 4.47 -11.58 9.51
N ALA A 97 3.73 -12.67 9.66
CA ALA A 97 2.34 -12.78 9.27
C ALA A 97 1.56 -13.50 10.37
N ASP A 98 0.38 -13.00 10.71
CA ASP A 98 -0.62 -13.74 11.46
C ASP A 98 -1.90 -13.94 10.62
N PHE A 99 -2.98 -14.41 11.23
CA PHE A 99 -4.25 -14.61 10.52
C PHE A 99 -4.98 -13.32 10.12
N LYS A 100 -4.51 -12.16 10.59
CA LYS A 100 -5.16 -10.86 10.41
C LYS A 100 -4.36 -9.92 9.53
N ARG A 101 -3.03 -9.91 9.66
CA ARG A 101 -2.17 -8.95 8.98
C ARG A 101 -0.73 -9.41 8.82
N LEU A 102 0.01 -8.71 7.95
CA LEU A 102 1.46 -8.66 8.01
C LEU A 102 1.92 -7.62 9.05
N TYR A 103 3.11 -7.81 9.57
CA TYR A 103 3.76 -6.86 10.47
C TYR A 103 5.28 -7.04 10.48
N PHE A 104 6.03 -6.01 10.89
CA PHE A 104 7.48 -6.12 11.05
C PHE A 104 7.85 -6.42 12.50
N LYS A 105 8.93 -7.16 12.70
CA LYS A 105 9.50 -7.41 14.02
C LYS A 105 11.01 -7.20 13.98
N SER A 106 11.57 -6.60 15.03
CA SER A 106 13.02 -6.56 15.21
C SER A 106 13.51 -7.86 15.85
N ILE A 107 14.49 -8.52 15.24
CA ILE A 107 15.17 -9.69 15.82
C ILE A 107 15.92 -9.27 17.10
N LYS A 108 16.62 -8.14 17.05
CA LYS A 108 17.43 -7.64 18.17
C LYS A 108 16.58 -7.28 19.39
N PHE A 109 15.48 -6.54 19.18
CA PHE A 109 14.65 -6.02 20.28
C PHE A 109 13.45 -6.90 20.60
N GLN A 110 13.12 -7.89 19.75
CA GLN A 110 11.96 -8.76 19.88
C GLN A 110 10.59 -8.03 19.96
N LYS A 111 10.53 -6.80 19.44
CA LYS A 111 9.35 -5.94 19.40
C LYS A 111 8.82 -5.74 17.98
N GLU A 112 7.53 -5.43 17.86
CA GLU A 112 6.95 -4.99 16.59
C GLU A 112 7.62 -3.70 16.13
N VAL A 113 7.84 -3.54 14.83
CA VAL A 113 8.39 -2.31 14.25
C VAL A 113 7.33 -1.66 13.37
N VAL A 114 7.10 -0.38 13.58
CA VAL A 114 6.16 0.44 12.82
C VAL A 114 6.97 1.55 12.16
N PHE A 115 6.94 1.56 10.84
CA PHE A 115 7.67 2.53 10.06
C PHE A 115 6.81 3.76 9.83
N VAL A 116 7.39 4.91 10.19
CA VAL A 116 6.76 6.23 10.12
C VAL A 116 7.64 7.15 9.29
N ALA A 117 7.09 8.28 8.85
CA ALA A 117 7.89 9.40 8.40
C ALA A 117 7.33 10.68 9.01
N SER A 118 8.14 11.72 9.00
CA SER A 118 7.79 13.05 9.49
C SER A 118 7.56 14.04 8.33
N HIS A 119 7.24 13.53 7.13
CA HIS A 119 7.02 14.31 5.91
C HIS A 119 5.79 13.85 5.12
N VAL A 120 5.13 14.74 4.37
CA VAL A 120 3.90 14.44 3.60
C VAL A 120 4.18 13.89 2.19
N LEU A 121 5.35 13.27 1.97
CA LEU A 121 5.61 12.64 0.69
C LEU A 121 4.67 11.46 0.47
N ASN A 122 4.07 11.42 -0.71
CA ASN A 122 3.29 10.26 -1.13
C ASN A 122 4.21 9.04 -1.29
N PHE A 123 4.18 8.15 -0.29
CA PHE A 123 4.98 6.94 -0.25
C PHE A 123 4.63 5.91 -1.34
N GLN A 124 3.51 6.10 -2.08
CA GLN A 124 3.21 5.30 -3.27
C GLN A 124 4.24 5.47 -4.38
N ASN A 125 4.93 6.62 -4.41
CA ASN A 125 6.01 6.92 -5.35
C ASN A 125 7.40 6.57 -4.79
N ALA A 126 7.48 6.01 -3.58
CA ALA A 126 8.75 5.61 -2.96
C ALA A 126 9.25 4.28 -3.56
N PRO A 127 10.54 3.94 -3.38
CA PRO A 127 11.05 2.62 -3.74
C PRO A 127 10.24 1.49 -3.09
N ASN A 128 10.11 0.35 -3.78
CA ASN A 128 9.23 -0.76 -3.35
C ASN A 128 9.42 -1.19 -1.90
N ILE A 129 10.66 -1.21 -1.39
CA ILE A 129 10.95 -1.56 0.00
C ILE A 129 10.37 -0.55 0.99
N ILE A 130 10.49 0.75 0.70
CA ILE A 130 9.93 1.84 1.52
C ILE A 130 8.41 1.80 1.48
N ARG A 131 7.85 1.68 0.28
CA ARG A 131 6.40 1.57 0.08
C ARG A 131 5.84 0.39 0.86
N PHE A 132 6.45 -0.79 0.73
CA PHE A 132 6.06 -1.99 1.46
C PHE A 132 6.15 -1.82 2.98
N MET A 133 7.22 -1.18 3.47
CA MET A 133 7.38 -0.87 4.89
C MET A 133 6.29 0.05 5.43
N ARG A 134 5.93 1.07 4.66
CA ARG A 134 4.84 2.00 5.00
C ARG A 134 3.47 1.31 4.94
N GLU A 135 3.16 0.59 3.87
CA GLU A 135 1.87 -0.09 3.68
C GLU A 135 1.58 -1.13 4.78
N ILE A 136 2.55 -1.98 5.13
CA ILE A 136 2.37 -2.96 6.22
C ILE A 136 2.24 -2.28 7.59
N SER A 137 2.94 -1.17 7.80
CA SER A 137 2.80 -0.39 9.04
C SER A 137 1.39 0.19 9.21
N TYR A 138 0.66 0.37 8.10
CA TYR A 138 -0.74 0.78 8.09
C TYR A 138 -1.76 -0.35 8.19
N GLU A 139 -1.38 -1.61 8.01
CA GLU A 139 -2.34 -2.72 7.95
C GLU A 139 -3.10 -2.93 9.27
N LYS A 140 -2.58 -2.43 10.40
CA LYS A 140 -3.28 -2.39 11.70
C LYS A 140 -4.35 -1.30 11.81
N TYR A 141 -4.38 -0.33 10.90
CA TYR A 141 -5.24 0.83 10.96
C TYR A 141 -6.27 0.79 9.83
N VAL A 142 -7.49 1.24 10.14
CA VAL A 142 -8.45 1.59 9.09
C VAL A 142 -8.04 2.95 8.57
N LEU A 143 -7.43 2.97 7.39
CA LEU A 143 -7.07 4.22 6.72
C LEU A 143 -8.34 4.96 6.32
N TRP A 144 -8.41 6.23 6.68
CA TRP A 144 -9.46 7.10 6.17
C TRP A 144 -9.10 7.49 4.74
N ASN A 145 -9.89 7.04 3.79
CA ASN A 145 -9.77 7.46 2.39
C ASN A 145 -10.64 8.68 2.13
N SER A 146 -10.23 9.52 1.17
CA SER A 146 -11.08 10.57 0.65
C SER A 146 -12.41 9.97 0.16
N PHE A 147 -13.49 10.70 0.36
CA PHE A 147 -14.79 10.28 -0.14
C PHE A 147 -14.75 10.33 -1.68
N TYR A 148 -14.75 9.17 -2.30
CA TYR A 148 -14.70 9.03 -3.75
C TYR A 148 -15.57 7.86 -4.17
N ILE A 149 -16.48 8.13 -5.11
CA ILE A 149 -17.37 7.13 -5.70
C ILE A 149 -17.12 7.18 -7.21
N ASP A 150 -16.53 6.09 -7.72
CA ASP A 150 -16.12 5.98 -9.12
C ASP A 150 -17.29 6.21 -10.10
N GLU A 151 -18.45 5.65 -9.77
CA GLU A 151 -19.65 5.78 -10.59
C GLU A 151 -20.08 7.25 -10.72
N LEU A 152 -19.99 8.03 -9.64
CA LEU A 152 -20.31 9.46 -9.65
C LEU A 152 -19.28 10.27 -10.42
N ALA A 153 -17.99 9.88 -10.38
CA ALA A 153 -16.91 10.59 -11.06
C ALA A 153 -17.05 10.59 -12.60
N SER A 154 -17.89 9.69 -13.15
CA SER A 154 -18.20 9.60 -14.58
C SER A 154 -19.34 10.53 -15.04
N LEU A 155 -20.19 11.00 -14.10
CA LEU A 155 -21.37 11.81 -14.42
C LEU A 155 -20.99 13.23 -14.81
N THR A 156 -21.75 13.85 -15.73
CA THR A 156 -21.54 15.26 -16.10
C THR A 156 -21.75 16.22 -14.93
N PHE A 157 -22.63 15.87 -13.99
CA PHE A 157 -22.87 16.63 -12.77
C PHE A 157 -22.99 15.70 -11.58
N VAL A 158 -22.27 16.04 -10.51
CA VAL A 158 -22.34 15.39 -9.20
C VAL A 158 -22.89 16.43 -8.21
N PRO A 159 -24.03 16.16 -7.55
CA PRO A 159 -24.57 17.06 -6.55
C PRO A 159 -23.63 17.17 -5.36
N ARG A 160 -23.82 18.22 -4.56
CA ARG A 160 -23.13 18.34 -3.28
C ARG A 160 -23.53 17.17 -2.38
N ILE A 161 -22.53 16.59 -1.72
CA ILE A 161 -22.75 15.53 -0.72
C ILE A 161 -22.47 16.15 0.64
N GLU A 162 -23.50 16.21 1.47
CA GLU A 162 -23.45 16.80 2.80
C GLU A 162 -23.80 15.75 3.86
N TYR A 163 -23.12 15.80 4.99
CA TYR A 163 -23.51 15.09 6.20
C TYR A 163 -23.68 16.11 7.32
N GLN A 164 -24.92 16.32 7.75
CA GLN A 164 -25.27 17.42 8.66
C GLN A 164 -24.76 18.77 8.11
N ASN A 165 -23.89 19.46 8.83
CA ASN A 165 -23.34 20.75 8.43
C ASN A 165 -21.97 20.64 7.74
N ILE A 166 -21.54 19.41 7.37
CA ILE A 166 -20.24 19.14 6.76
C ILE A 166 -20.43 18.83 5.29
N ILE A 167 -19.81 19.63 4.42
CA ILE A 167 -19.74 19.35 2.99
C ILE A 167 -18.63 18.32 2.78
N VAL A 168 -19.03 17.08 2.47
CA VAL A 168 -18.10 15.96 2.21
C VAL A 168 -17.53 16.06 0.80
N SER A 169 -18.37 16.46 -0.17
CA SER A 169 -17.95 16.69 -1.56
C SER A 169 -18.71 17.87 -2.17
N PRO A 170 -18.01 18.86 -2.77
CA PRO A 170 -18.66 20.00 -3.42
C PRO A 170 -19.40 19.56 -4.70
N ARG A 171 -20.39 20.35 -5.13
CA ARG A 171 -20.96 20.22 -6.48
C ARG A 171 -19.83 20.20 -7.50
N THR A 172 -19.86 19.19 -8.36
CA THR A 172 -18.82 18.97 -9.36
C THR A 172 -19.44 18.82 -10.74
N TRP A 173 -18.88 19.51 -11.73
CA TRP A 173 -19.25 19.39 -13.13
C TRP A 173 -18.08 18.84 -13.93
N ASN A 174 -18.31 17.71 -14.61
CA ASN A 174 -17.36 17.08 -15.51
C ASN A 174 -17.66 17.51 -16.94
N LEU A 175 -16.95 18.54 -17.41
CA LEU A 175 -17.06 19.01 -18.78
C LEU A 175 -16.14 18.18 -19.69
N THR A 176 -16.70 17.64 -20.77
CA THR A 176 -15.94 16.88 -21.78
C THR A 176 -16.09 17.50 -23.16
N LEU A 177 -15.10 17.31 -24.04
CA LEU A 177 -15.24 17.74 -25.44
C LEU A 177 -16.45 17.10 -26.12
N HIS A 178 -16.75 15.85 -25.78
CA HIS A 178 -17.92 15.15 -26.29
C HIS A 178 -19.22 15.87 -25.90
N SER A 179 -19.35 16.30 -24.64
CA SER A 179 -20.55 17.00 -24.17
C SER A 179 -20.82 18.31 -24.92
N LEU A 180 -19.78 19.03 -25.38
CA LEU A 180 -19.95 20.23 -26.20
C LEU A 180 -20.33 19.89 -27.65
N LYS A 181 -19.78 18.80 -28.21
CA LYS A 181 -20.11 18.34 -29.57
C LYS A 181 -21.57 17.92 -29.70
N LEU A 182 -22.16 17.35 -28.65
CA LEU A 182 -23.58 16.96 -28.64
C LEU A 182 -24.54 18.15 -28.77
N LEU A 183 -24.10 19.37 -28.42
CA LEU A 183 -24.96 20.56 -28.46
C LEU A 183 -25.04 21.20 -29.85
N LYS A 184 -24.17 20.82 -30.80
CA LYS A 184 -24.16 21.38 -32.16
C LYS A 184 -23.68 20.35 -33.20
N GLU A 185 -24.52 20.08 -34.19
CA GLU A 185 -24.12 19.36 -35.40
C GLU A 185 -23.04 20.14 -36.16
N ASN A 186 -21.96 19.48 -36.57
CA ASN A 186 -20.76 20.09 -37.20
C ASN A 186 -20.01 21.10 -36.31
N PHE A 187 -19.83 20.76 -35.03
CA PHE A 187 -19.04 21.56 -34.08
C PHE A 187 -17.61 21.86 -34.54
N ASN A 188 -17.28 23.15 -34.70
CA ASN A 188 -15.92 23.64 -34.92
C ASN A 188 -15.37 24.27 -33.64
N PHE A 189 -14.36 23.64 -33.04
CA PHE A 189 -13.83 24.05 -31.74
C PHE A 189 -13.40 25.53 -31.69
N LYS A 190 -12.74 26.05 -32.73
CA LYS A 190 -12.20 27.41 -32.72
C LYS A 190 -13.28 28.49 -32.72
N ASN A 191 -14.36 28.26 -33.45
CA ASN A 191 -15.42 29.26 -33.65
C ASN A 191 -16.61 29.07 -32.71
N ASP A 192 -16.88 27.82 -32.30
CA ASP A 192 -18.11 27.48 -31.59
C ASP A 192 -17.91 27.31 -30.08
N PHE A 193 -16.68 27.14 -29.59
CA PHE A 193 -16.41 26.79 -28.19
C PHE A 193 -17.11 27.73 -27.21
N MET A 194 -16.94 29.05 -27.35
CA MET A 194 -17.53 30.03 -26.43
C MET A 194 -19.06 29.94 -26.39
N THR A 195 -19.69 29.79 -27.55
CA THR A 195 -21.15 29.68 -27.66
C THR A 195 -21.66 28.38 -27.05
N GLN A 196 -21.00 27.25 -27.34
CA GLN A 196 -21.39 25.95 -26.80
C GLN A 196 -21.10 25.83 -25.31
N PHE A 197 -20.00 26.41 -24.83
CA PHE A 197 -19.69 26.48 -23.41
C PHE A 197 -20.76 27.28 -22.65
N LYS A 198 -21.16 28.45 -23.15
CA LYS A 198 -22.26 29.24 -22.55
C LYS A 198 -23.59 28.48 -22.56
N ALA A 199 -23.89 27.72 -23.62
CA ALA A 199 -25.08 26.86 -23.67
C ALA A 199 -25.00 25.72 -22.63
N TRP A 200 -23.86 25.03 -22.56
CA TRP A 200 -23.59 23.98 -21.58
C TRP A 200 -23.69 24.51 -20.14
N GLN A 201 -23.12 25.69 -19.87
CA GLN A 201 -23.17 26.38 -18.58
C GLN A 201 -24.62 26.61 -18.12
N ARG A 202 -25.50 27.01 -19.05
CA ARG A 202 -26.94 27.22 -18.79
C ARG A 202 -27.68 25.91 -18.55
N ILE A 203 -27.42 24.87 -19.35
CA ILE A 203 -28.07 23.56 -19.20
C ILE A 203 -27.77 22.94 -17.84
N TRP A 204 -26.52 23.05 -17.38
CA TRP A 204 -26.06 22.43 -16.14
C TRP A 204 -26.06 23.38 -14.93
N ASN A 205 -26.62 24.59 -15.08
CA ASN A 205 -26.69 25.62 -14.04
C ASN A 205 -25.35 25.86 -13.33
N VAL A 206 -24.26 25.96 -14.11
CA VAL A 206 -22.92 26.18 -13.56
C VAL A 206 -22.80 27.65 -13.10
N PRO A 207 -22.41 27.90 -11.83
CA PRO A 207 -22.32 29.25 -11.28
C PRO A 207 -21.25 30.09 -11.97
N ARG A 208 -21.36 31.43 -11.87
CA ARG A 208 -20.38 32.37 -12.42
C ARG A 208 -18.98 32.17 -11.86
N ILE A 209 -18.87 31.98 -10.54
CA ILE A 209 -17.60 31.76 -9.86
C ILE A 209 -17.44 30.27 -9.59
N ILE A 210 -16.36 29.69 -10.11
CA ILE A 210 -16.12 28.24 -10.11
C ILE A 210 -14.64 27.96 -9.91
N ASN A 211 -14.30 26.79 -9.36
CA ASN A 211 -12.92 26.31 -9.27
C ASN A 211 -12.64 25.31 -10.41
N LEU A 212 -11.61 25.57 -11.21
CA LEU A 212 -11.03 24.58 -12.11
C LEU A 212 -10.05 23.70 -11.33
N VAL A 213 -10.30 22.40 -11.30
CA VAL A 213 -9.54 21.44 -10.49
C VAL A 213 -8.55 20.68 -11.35
N GLN A 214 -7.28 20.75 -10.97
CA GLN A 214 -6.16 20.04 -11.58
C GLN A 214 -5.40 19.24 -10.51
N ILE A 215 -5.78 17.97 -10.32
CA ILE A 215 -5.18 17.08 -9.31
C ILE A 215 -5.28 17.73 -7.92
N ASP A 216 -4.20 18.36 -7.45
CA ASP A 216 -4.10 19.00 -6.13
C ASP A 216 -4.38 20.52 -6.17
N ASN A 217 -4.33 21.14 -7.36
CA ASN A 217 -4.49 22.58 -7.52
C ASN A 217 -5.91 22.97 -7.89
N LYS A 218 -6.40 24.06 -7.29
CA LYS A 218 -7.68 24.68 -7.64
C LYS A 218 -7.45 26.11 -8.12
N ILE A 219 -7.94 26.44 -9.30
CA ILE A 219 -7.85 27.79 -9.87
C ILE A 219 -9.25 28.40 -9.83
N LEU A 220 -9.39 29.52 -9.12
CA LEU A 220 -10.64 30.26 -9.07
C LEU A 220 -10.87 30.99 -10.38
N LEU A 221 -12.01 30.74 -11.02
CA LEU A 221 -12.39 31.31 -12.30
C LEU A 221 -13.70 32.09 -12.19
N ASP A 222 -13.73 33.24 -12.86
CA ASP A 222 -14.94 34.00 -13.12
C ASP A 222 -15.35 33.78 -14.58
N LEU A 223 -16.42 33.00 -14.80
CA LEU A 223 -16.93 32.63 -16.12
C LEU A 223 -17.56 33.81 -16.88
N SER A 224 -17.64 35.00 -16.27
CA SER A 224 -17.99 36.23 -16.99
C SER A 224 -16.80 36.83 -17.76
N ILE A 225 -15.57 36.42 -17.42
CA ILE A 225 -14.34 36.89 -18.04
C ILE A 225 -13.88 35.86 -19.09
N ASP A 226 -13.86 36.27 -20.36
CA ASP A 226 -13.50 35.36 -21.47
C ASP A 226 -12.11 34.74 -21.29
N LEU A 227 -11.12 35.47 -20.74
CA LEU A 227 -9.78 34.93 -20.46
C LEU A 227 -9.81 33.74 -19.49
N HIS A 228 -10.70 33.72 -18.51
CA HIS A 228 -10.82 32.61 -17.55
C HIS A 228 -11.44 31.38 -18.23
N VAL A 229 -12.40 31.61 -19.13
CA VAL A 229 -12.99 30.56 -19.97
C VAL A 229 -11.96 29.98 -20.94
N HIS A 230 -10.98 30.78 -21.39
CA HIS A 230 -9.86 30.28 -22.20
C HIS A 230 -8.94 29.32 -21.43
N GLU A 231 -8.78 29.46 -20.11
CA GLU A 231 -8.02 28.47 -19.32
C GLU A 231 -8.72 27.10 -19.32
N ILE A 232 -10.05 27.08 -19.17
CA ILE A 232 -10.87 25.86 -19.33
C ILE A 232 -10.67 25.28 -20.73
N MET A 233 -10.69 26.11 -21.77
CA MET A 233 -10.49 25.69 -23.15
C MET A 233 -9.14 24.98 -23.36
N LYS A 234 -8.06 25.54 -22.81
CA LYS A 234 -6.71 24.97 -22.92
C LYS A 234 -6.64 23.57 -22.30
N ASP A 235 -7.14 23.42 -21.08
CA ASP A 235 -7.15 22.13 -20.40
C ASP A 235 -8.05 21.12 -21.10
N LEU A 236 -9.19 21.57 -21.62
CA LEU A 236 -10.12 20.71 -22.35
C LEU A 236 -9.51 20.18 -23.64
N VAL A 237 -8.71 20.97 -24.36
CA VAL A 237 -7.95 20.51 -25.54
C VAL A 237 -6.86 19.51 -25.15
N ARG A 238 -6.17 19.76 -24.04
CA ARG A 238 -5.04 18.93 -23.60
C ARG A 238 -5.48 17.58 -23.04
N TYR A 239 -6.59 17.55 -22.31
CA TYR A 239 -7.00 16.39 -21.52
C TYR A 239 -8.36 15.80 -21.92
N ASN A 240 -9.09 16.39 -22.87
CA ASN A 240 -10.45 16.03 -23.30
C ASN A 240 -11.55 16.08 -22.20
N LYS A 241 -11.16 16.32 -20.95
CA LYS A 241 -12.01 16.44 -19.77
C LYS A 241 -11.45 17.52 -18.84
N VAL A 242 -12.33 18.28 -18.23
CA VAL A 242 -12.02 19.22 -17.15
C VAL A 242 -13.01 19.06 -16.02
N ILE A 243 -12.54 19.23 -14.79
CA ILE A 243 -13.35 19.11 -13.58
C ILE A 243 -13.54 20.51 -13.02
N LEU A 244 -14.80 20.93 -12.89
CA LEU A 244 -15.19 22.21 -12.29
C LEU A 244 -15.89 21.94 -10.97
N GLN A 245 -15.51 22.65 -9.91
CA GLN A 245 -16.14 22.53 -8.59
C GLN A 245 -16.74 23.86 -8.16
N GLU A 246 -17.87 23.81 -7.45
CA GLU A 246 -18.45 25.02 -6.87
C GLU A 246 -17.43 25.70 -5.93
N ASN A 247 -17.47 27.03 -5.91
CA ASN A 247 -16.73 27.77 -4.92
C ASN A 247 -17.51 27.77 -3.60
N LEU A 248 -16.97 27.14 -2.56
CA LEU A 248 -17.63 27.03 -1.25
C LEU A 248 -17.46 28.27 -0.37
N GLY A 249 -16.61 29.22 -0.78
CA GLY A 249 -16.51 30.49 -0.08
C GLY A 249 -15.27 31.28 -0.48
N VAL A 250 -15.49 32.58 -0.62
CA VAL A 250 -14.64 33.61 -0.01
C VAL A 250 -15.40 33.95 1.28
N ASN A 251 -14.78 33.83 2.46
CA ASN A 251 -15.45 34.17 3.72
C ASN A 251 -15.78 35.66 3.73
N PHE A 252 -17.00 36.04 3.33
CA PHE A 252 -17.49 37.42 3.48
C PHE A 252 -17.90 37.75 4.91
N SER A 253 -17.92 36.76 5.80
CA SER A 253 -18.23 36.90 7.21
C SER A 253 -16.99 36.58 8.04
N GLU A 254 -16.18 37.60 8.27
CA GLU A 254 -15.75 38.01 9.61
C GLU A 254 -14.85 39.22 9.41
N GLN A 255 -15.19 40.31 10.08
CA GLN A 255 -14.29 41.45 10.23
C GLN A 255 -13.04 40.93 10.91
N SER A 256 -12.00 40.61 10.14
CA SER A 256 -10.67 40.44 10.70
C SER A 256 -10.28 41.76 11.36
N LEU A 257 -9.37 41.70 12.34
CA LEU A 257 -8.89 42.86 13.10
C LEU A 257 -8.39 44.05 12.23
N ASP A 258 -8.24 43.87 10.91
CA ASP A 258 -7.75 44.89 9.95
C ASP A 258 -8.62 45.05 8.66
N ASN A 259 -9.88 44.59 8.62
CA ASN A 259 -10.76 44.62 7.41
C ASN A 259 -10.24 43.85 6.17
N LEU A 260 -9.26 42.95 6.35
CA LEU A 260 -8.73 42.11 5.27
C LEU A 260 -9.43 40.75 5.25
N ILE A 261 -9.86 40.30 4.07
CA ILE A 261 -10.51 39.00 3.85
C ILE A 261 -9.47 38.02 3.32
N PHE A 262 -9.31 36.88 3.99
CA PHE A 262 -8.38 35.82 3.58
C PHE A 262 -9.15 34.53 3.29
N ASN A 263 -8.61 33.74 2.36
CA ASN A 263 -9.00 32.34 2.21
C ASN A 263 -8.16 31.53 3.21
N GLU A 264 -8.85 30.74 4.04
CA GLU A 264 -8.23 29.98 5.12
C GLU A 264 -8.57 28.50 4.98
N GLU A 265 -7.57 27.66 5.23
CA GLU A 265 -7.71 26.22 5.33
C GLU A 265 -7.25 25.82 6.73
N VAL A 266 -8.08 25.04 7.42
CA VAL A 266 -7.81 24.60 8.79
C VAL A 266 -7.66 23.09 8.77
N ILE A 267 -6.53 22.62 9.28
CA ILE A 267 -6.24 21.19 9.44
C ILE A 267 -6.57 20.81 10.88
N LEU A 268 -7.59 19.98 11.03
CA LEU A 268 -8.03 19.46 12.32
C LEU A 268 -7.67 17.98 12.38
N PRO A 269 -6.74 17.56 13.23
CA PRO A 269 -6.52 16.16 13.43
C PRO A 269 -7.54 15.62 14.44
N PHE A 270 -7.85 14.34 14.31
CA PHE A 270 -8.82 13.67 15.17
C PHE A 270 -8.17 12.46 15.83
N LYS A 271 -8.63 12.15 17.04
CA LYS A 271 -8.25 10.96 17.80
C LYS A 271 -9.44 10.06 18.05
N ALA A 272 -9.21 8.75 18.12
CA ALA A 272 -10.24 7.79 18.48
C ALA A 272 -10.47 7.82 20.00
N ASN A 273 -11.70 8.08 20.44
CA ASN A 273 -12.06 8.21 21.87
C ASN A 273 -11.92 6.91 22.70
N LYS A 274 -11.87 5.74 22.06
CA LYS A 274 -11.68 4.44 22.72
C LYS A 274 -10.89 3.50 21.82
N GLU A 275 -9.63 3.29 22.13
CA GLU A 275 -8.91 2.15 21.61
C GLU A 275 -9.27 0.92 22.45
N LYS A 276 -9.95 -0.05 21.86
CA LYS A 276 -9.73 -1.44 22.29
C LYS A 276 -8.33 -1.77 21.81
N THR A 277 -7.31 -1.57 22.64
CA THR A 277 -5.98 -2.11 22.35
C THR A 277 -6.14 -3.62 22.18
N PRO A 278 -6.01 -4.17 20.96
CA PRO A 278 -5.88 -5.60 20.84
C PRO A 278 -4.49 -5.87 21.42
N SER A 279 -4.42 -6.42 22.63
CA SER A 279 -3.17 -7.00 23.11
C SER A 279 -2.86 -8.16 22.17
N LEU A 280 -2.06 -7.87 21.14
CA LEU A 280 -1.49 -8.93 20.33
C LEU A 280 -0.52 -9.65 21.25
N LYS A 281 -0.86 -10.88 21.62
CA LYS A 281 0.14 -11.80 22.16
C LYS A 281 1.19 -11.93 21.07
N LEU A 282 2.33 -11.28 21.27
CA LEU A 282 3.50 -11.42 20.42
C LEU A 282 3.75 -12.90 20.24
N ILE A 283 3.61 -13.40 19.01
CA ILE A 283 3.92 -14.80 18.72
C ILE A 283 5.39 -15.00 19.07
N GLU A 284 5.65 -15.88 20.05
CA GLU A 284 6.90 -15.87 20.80
C GLU A 284 8.13 -16.23 19.97
N LYS A 285 8.01 -16.82 18.76
CA LYS A 285 9.18 -17.23 17.97
C LYS A 285 8.96 -17.10 16.46
N CYS A 286 9.52 -16.05 15.87
CA CYS A 286 9.75 -15.92 14.42
C CYS A 286 11.18 -16.33 14.03
N ILE A 287 11.83 -17.18 14.83
CA ILE A 287 13.19 -17.66 14.53
C ILE A 287 13.05 -19.03 13.89
N SER A 288 13.25 -19.10 12.57
CA SER A 288 13.34 -20.39 11.90
C SER A 288 14.54 -21.14 12.49
N LYS A 289 14.32 -22.31 13.10
CA LYS A 289 15.42 -23.19 13.51
C LYS A 289 16.37 -23.40 12.32
N ASN A 290 17.67 -23.40 12.60
CA ASN A 290 18.74 -23.44 11.61
C ASN A 290 18.92 -24.86 11.05
N TYR A 291 17.90 -25.38 10.36
CA TYR A 291 18.03 -26.62 9.59
C TYR A 291 18.49 -26.29 8.18
N PRO A 292 19.28 -27.15 7.53
CA PRO A 292 19.52 -27.03 6.09
C PRO A 292 18.17 -27.04 5.36
N LYS A 293 17.82 -25.90 4.75
CA LYS A 293 16.50 -25.69 4.11
C LYS A 293 16.45 -26.25 2.68
N ILE A 294 17.60 -26.55 2.09
CA ILE A 294 17.74 -26.93 0.68
C ILE A 294 18.55 -28.22 0.59
N PHE A 295 17.94 -29.25 0.01
CA PHE A 295 18.57 -30.52 -0.33
C PHE A 295 18.60 -30.65 -1.84
N TYR A 296 19.80 -30.66 -2.42
CA TYR A 296 19.97 -30.81 -3.87
C TYR A 296 19.83 -32.29 -4.27
N PRO A 297 19.44 -32.57 -5.54
CA PRO A 297 19.52 -33.93 -6.08
C PRO A 297 20.92 -34.53 -5.87
N GLY A 298 21.00 -35.76 -5.38
CA GLY A 298 22.26 -36.41 -5.00
C GLY A 298 22.66 -36.26 -3.54
N SER A 299 21.90 -35.48 -2.76
CA SER A 299 21.99 -35.48 -1.29
C SER A 299 21.29 -36.70 -0.68
N GLU A 300 21.14 -36.71 0.65
CA GLU A 300 20.41 -37.76 1.38
C GLU A 300 18.90 -37.81 1.07
N TRP A 301 18.32 -36.74 0.53
CA TRP A 301 16.90 -36.70 0.15
C TRP A 301 16.70 -36.91 -1.34
N LEU A 302 15.95 -37.95 -1.70
CA LEU A 302 15.29 -38.03 -3.00
C LEU A 302 13.92 -37.37 -2.91
N TYR A 303 13.64 -36.46 -3.84
CA TYR A 303 12.37 -35.76 -3.98
C TYR A 303 11.91 -35.80 -5.44
N CYS A 304 10.67 -36.19 -5.67
CA CYS A 304 10.07 -36.14 -7.00
C CYS A 304 8.61 -35.66 -6.96
N LYS A 305 8.20 -34.95 -8.02
CA LYS A 305 6.81 -34.59 -8.28
C LYS A 305 6.21 -35.58 -9.29
N ILE A 306 5.22 -36.36 -8.84
CA ILE A 306 4.54 -37.36 -9.66
C ILE A 306 3.16 -36.82 -10.04
N TYR A 307 3.02 -36.34 -11.27
CA TYR A 307 1.72 -35.89 -11.79
C TYR A 307 0.88 -37.09 -12.18
N VAL A 308 -0.25 -37.25 -11.52
CA VAL A 308 -1.16 -38.39 -11.61
C VAL A 308 -2.57 -37.91 -11.96
N ASN A 309 -3.36 -38.74 -12.63
CA ASN A 309 -4.79 -38.48 -12.77
C ASN A 309 -5.47 -38.67 -11.41
N ASN A 310 -6.31 -37.71 -10.99
CA ASN A 310 -7.01 -37.73 -9.69
C ASN A 310 -7.70 -39.07 -9.39
N MET A 311 -8.26 -39.73 -10.40
CA MET A 311 -8.98 -41.00 -10.22
C MET A 311 -8.07 -42.19 -9.89
N ARG A 312 -6.75 -42.04 -10.06
CA ARG A 312 -5.74 -43.11 -9.88
C ARG A 312 -4.68 -42.75 -8.84
N GLU A 313 -4.94 -41.72 -8.04
CA GLU A 313 -4.03 -41.26 -7.00
C GLU A 313 -3.88 -42.30 -5.88
N GLU A 314 -4.99 -42.88 -5.41
CA GLU A 314 -4.96 -43.95 -4.42
C GLU A 314 -4.22 -45.18 -4.96
N GLU A 315 -4.49 -45.58 -6.20
CA GLU A 315 -3.80 -46.69 -6.87
C GLU A 315 -2.27 -46.47 -6.94
N LEU A 316 -1.83 -45.24 -7.27
CA LEU A 316 -0.42 -44.86 -7.26
C LEU A 316 0.21 -45.02 -5.88
N ILE A 317 -0.47 -44.57 -4.83
CA ILE A 317 0.06 -44.57 -3.46
C ILE A 317 0.07 -46.00 -2.88
N SER A 318 -1.08 -46.67 -2.89
CA SER A 318 -1.29 -47.94 -2.20
C SER A 318 -0.55 -49.09 -2.84
N ASN A 319 -0.52 -49.12 -4.18
CA ASN A 319 0.04 -50.25 -4.92
C ASN A 319 1.46 -49.88 -5.32
N TYR A 320 1.65 -48.88 -6.17
CA TYR A 320 2.93 -48.68 -6.83
C TYR A 320 4.04 -48.10 -5.94
N LEU A 321 3.76 -47.03 -5.18
CA LEU A 321 4.79 -46.42 -4.33
C LEU A 321 5.11 -47.27 -3.11
N SER A 322 4.10 -47.87 -2.48
CA SER A 322 4.27 -48.77 -1.34
C SER A 322 5.00 -50.05 -1.72
N GLU A 323 4.63 -50.70 -2.83
CA GLU A 323 5.33 -51.88 -3.34
C GLU A 323 6.78 -51.55 -3.70
N PHE A 324 7.01 -50.45 -4.42
CA PHE A 324 8.36 -50.01 -4.77
C PHE A 324 9.28 -49.87 -3.54
N ILE A 325 8.81 -49.19 -2.48
CA ILE A 325 9.61 -49.05 -1.25
C ILE A 325 9.83 -50.42 -0.58
N ASN A 326 8.80 -51.28 -0.54
CA ASN A 326 8.92 -52.60 0.06
C ASN A 326 9.90 -53.52 -0.66
N GLU A 327 10.02 -53.40 -1.98
CA GLU A 327 10.98 -54.14 -2.80
C GLU A 327 12.42 -53.69 -2.50
N ILE A 328 12.65 -52.39 -2.42
CA ILE A 328 14.02 -51.85 -2.32
C ILE A 328 14.57 -51.78 -0.89
N LYS A 329 13.73 -51.89 0.15
CA LYS A 329 14.16 -51.69 1.56
C LYS A 329 15.28 -52.62 2.03
N ASN A 330 15.41 -53.80 1.41
CA ASN A 330 16.47 -54.77 1.73
C ASN A 330 17.79 -54.45 1.02
N GLU A 331 17.75 -53.70 -0.08
CA GLU A 331 18.93 -53.33 -0.89
C GLU A 331 19.44 -51.92 -0.55
N ILE A 332 18.52 -51.01 -0.24
CA ILE A 332 18.79 -49.59 0.00
C ILE A 332 18.41 -49.25 1.44
N LYS A 333 19.36 -48.66 2.17
CA LYS A 333 19.18 -48.26 3.57
C LYS A 333 18.38 -46.97 3.63
N ILE A 334 17.06 -47.11 3.62
CA ILE A 334 16.11 -46.01 3.80
C ILE A 334 15.97 -45.69 5.30
N GLU A 335 16.09 -44.42 5.67
CA GLU A 335 15.81 -43.96 7.03
C GLU A 335 14.33 -43.71 7.24
N SER A 336 13.72 -42.97 6.31
CA SER A 336 12.28 -42.71 6.31
C SER A 336 11.82 -42.37 4.90
N TRP A 337 10.51 -42.51 4.66
CA TRP A 337 9.88 -42.04 3.44
C TRP A 337 8.48 -41.55 3.77
N PHE A 338 7.97 -40.62 2.96
CA PHE A 338 6.61 -40.15 3.05
C PHE A 338 6.17 -39.54 1.73
N PHE A 339 4.87 -39.27 1.63
CA PHE A 339 4.30 -38.51 0.54
C PHE A 339 3.38 -37.41 1.06
N ILE A 340 3.18 -36.37 0.24
CA ILE A 340 2.11 -35.40 0.45
C ILE A 340 1.34 -35.19 -0.85
N ARG A 341 0.03 -35.00 -0.73
CA ARG A 341 -0.84 -34.59 -1.83
C ARG A 341 -0.68 -33.09 -2.04
N TYR A 342 -0.47 -32.67 -3.28
CA TYR A 342 -0.23 -31.27 -3.59
C TYR A 342 -0.91 -30.87 -4.91
N GLN A 343 -1.14 -29.58 -5.08
CA GLN A 343 -1.70 -29.02 -6.31
C GLN A 343 -0.96 -27.73 -6.64
N ASP A 344 -0.02 -27.80 -7.60
CA ASP A 344 0.65 -26.60 -8.13
C ASP A 344 1.49 -26.89 -9.39
N PRO A 345 1.12 -26.41 -10.59
CA PRO A 345 -0.19 -25.87 -10.96
C PRO A 345 -1.26 -26.98 -11.11
N LYS A 346 -0.85 -28.26 -11.23
CA LYS A 346 -1.72 -29.43 -11.35
C LYS A 346 -1.59 -30.33 -10.12
N LYS A 347 -2.58 -31.18 -9.88
CA LYS A 347 -2.52 -32.19 -8.81
C LYS A 347 -1.35 -33.14 -9.04
N HIS A 348 -0.59 -33.39 -7.98
CA HIS A 348 0.57 -34.27 -7.98
C HIS A 348 0.85 -34.81 -6.58
N ILE A 349 1.54 -35.95 -6.54
CA ILE A 349 2.14 -36.48 -5.34
C ILE A 349 3.57 -35.97 -5.23
N ARG A 350 3.93 -35.40 -4.08
CA ARG A 350 5.33 -35.12 -3.71
C ARG A 350 5.83 -36.30 -2.90
N PHE A 351 6.63 -37.14 -3.53
CA PHE A 351 7.19 -38.33 -2.91
C PHE A 351 8.62 -38.06 -2.46
N ARG A 352 8.94 -38.44 -1.22
CA ARG A 352 10.23 -38.17 -0.58
C ARG A 352 10.78 -39.40 0.13
N VAL A 353 12.07 -39.65 -0.07
CA VAL A 353 12.82 -40.75 0.56
C VAL A 353 14.10 -40.17 1.16
N LEU A 354 14.31 -40.40 2.44
CA LEU A 354 15.55 -40.10 3.15
C LEU A 354 16.43 -41.35 3.20
N LEU A 355 17.65 -41.25 2.70
CA LEU A 355 18.65 -42.30 2.73
C LEU A 355 19.54 -42.18 3.97
N LYS A 356 19.88 -43.31 4.59
CA LYS A 356 20.96 -43.38 5.61
C LYS A 356 22.34 -43.22 4.99
N ASP A 357 22.48 -43.57 3.72
CA ASP A 357 23.72 -43.46 2.96
C ASP A 357 23.46 -42.83 1.59
N LYS A 358 23.98 -41.61 1.40
CA LYS A 358 23.87 -40.86 0.15
C LYS A 358 24.52 -41.55 -1.05
N SER A 359 25.48 -42.46 -0.83
CA SER A 359 26.13 -43.21 -1.92
C SER A 359 25.13 -44.04 -2.73
N GLN A 360 24.00 -44.42 -2.10
CA GLN A 360 22.93 -45.20 -2.71
C GLN A 360 21.92 -44.35 -3.52
N TYR A 361 22.09 -43.02 -3.57
CA TYR A 361 21.15 -42.13 -4.27
C TYR A 361 20.98 -42.49 -5.75
N ALA A 362 22.09 -42.73 -6.47
CA ALA A 362 22.04 -43.07 -7.88
C ALA A 362 21.32 -44.41 -8.12
N ILE A 363 21.50 -45.38 -7.21
CA ILE A 363 20.84 -46.69 -7.26
C ILE A 363 19.34 -46.51 -7.06
N LEU A 364 18.93 -45.74 -6.05
CA LEU A 364 17.53 -45.44 -5.77
C LEU A 364 16.86 -44.75 -6.98
N LEU A 365 17.52 -43.73 -7.54
CA LEU A 365 17.00 -42.99 -8.67
C LEU A 365 16.83 -43.87 -9.91
N ASN A 366 17.78 -44.76 -10.18
CA ASN A 366 17.70 -45.71 -11.29
C ASN A 366 16.53 -46.70 -11.14
N LYS A 367 16.33 -47.25 -9.93
CA LYS A 367 15.18 -48.12 -9.65
C LYS A 367 13.86 -47.37 -9.77
N LEU A 368 13.80 -46.13 -9.27
CA LEU A 368 12.60 -45.30 -9.37
C LEU A 368 12.26 -44.96 -10.83
N ASN A 369 13.28 -44.70 -11.66
CA ASN A 369 13.10 -44.47 -13.10
C ASN A 369 12.42 -45.66 -13.79
N PHE A 370 12.80 -46.89 -13.45
CA PHE A 370 12.17 -48.09 -14.00
C PHE A 370 10.67 -48.17 -13.68
N VAL A 371 10.30 -47.94 -12.41
CA VAL A 371 8.89 -47.89 -11.98
C VAL A 371 8.15 -46.76 -12.69
N PHE A 372 8.78 -45.60 -12.83
CA PHE A 372 8.18 -44.45 -13.50
C PHE A 372 7.93 -44.67 -15.00
N THR A 373 8.82 -45.38 -15.70
CA THR A 373 8.59 -45.78 -17.09
C THR A 373 7.40 -46.74 -17.19
N PHE A 374 7.27 -47.68 -16.24
CA PHE A 374 6.14 -48.59 -16.18
C PHE A 374 4.81 -47.85 -15.92
N LEU A 375 4.79 -46.94 -14.95
CA LEU A 375 3.62 -46.10 -14.61
C LEU A 375 3.15 -45.22 -15.78
N HIS A 376 4.11 -44.69 -16.55
CA HIS A 376 3.80 -43.92 -17.75
C HIS A 376 3.14 -44.79 -18.83
N LYS A 377 3.68 -45.99 -19.10
CA LYS A 377 3.09 -46.94 -20.06
C LYS A 377 1.68 -47.39 -19.66
N LYS A 378 1.39 -47.50 -18.36
CA LYS A 378 0.05 -47.84 -17.82
C LYS A 378 -0.93 -46.65 -17.79
N GLY A 379 -0.52 -45.46 -18.23
CA GLY A 379 -1.37 -44.26 -18.22
C GLY A 379 -1.73 -43.73 -16.83
N ILE A 380 -1.01 -44.16 -15.79
CA ILE A 380 -1.21 -43.69 -14.41
C ILE A 380 -0.59 -42.31 -14.25
N LYS A 381 0.61 -42.16 -14.79
CA LYS A 381 1.45 -40.96 -14.69
C LYS A 381 1.45 -40.20 -16.01
N THR A 382 1.37 -38.86 -15.93
CA THR A 382 1.34 -37.98 -17.11
C THR A 382 2.64 -37.20 -17.33
N ARG A 383 3.38 -36.78 -16.29
CA ARG A 383 4.71 -36.07 -16.38
C ARG A 383 5.57 -36.28 -15.11
N HIS A 384 6.88 -35.97 -15.18
CA HIS A 384 7.77 -35.80 -14.02
C HIS A 384 8.65 -34.54 -14.15
N VAL A 385 8.98 -33.94 -12.99
CA VAL A 385 10.07 -32.97 -12.78
C VAL A 385 10.75 -33.32 -11.47
#